data_AF-A0A0P0WVN3-F1
#
_entry.id   AF-A0A0P0WVN3-F1
#
_cell.length_a   1.000
_cell.length_b   1.000
_cell.length_c   1.000
_cell.angle_alpha   90.00
_cell.angle_beta   90.00
_cell.angle_gamma   90.00
#
_symmetry.space_group_name_H-M   'P 1'
#
loop_
_entity.id
_entity.type
_entity.pdbx_description
1 polymer ?
#
loop_
_entity_poly.entity_id
_entity_poly.type
_entity_poly.pdbx_seq_one_letter_code
_entity_poly.pdbx_strand_id
1 'polypeptide(L)'
;GDADSKIVREIWARLLDQALTRGGVAEACSVVRRVGSKLDPADGACLPLDIICLHLEKAALDRLSSGEELVGDEDVARALLGACKGLPEPVLAVYDQLLSNGAIVPSLNLKLRLLRSVLAILREWGMTVIAHKLGTTTAGASFFLDGTFSLNQTWSLNQGVRDKISSLANRYMAEVRRLSLPKNQTENVYRGFQELEEKLLTN
;
A
#
# COMPACT_ATOMS: atom_id res chain seq x y z
N GLY A 1 16.37 -20.32 -11.16
CA GLY A 1 15.01 -19.92 -11.60
C GLY A 1 14.01 -20.11 -10.47
N ASP A 2 13.36 -21.28 -10.40
CA ASP A 2 12.35 -21.59 -9.36
C ASP A 2 12.96 -21.90 -7.98
N ALA A 3 14.09 -22.61 -7.95
CA ALA A 3 14.80 -22.94 -6.70
C ALA A 3 15.28 -21.67 -5.97
N ASP A 4 15.87 -20.72 -6.69
CA ASP A 4 16.35 -19.47 -6.11
C ASP A 4 15.18 -18.63 -5.57
N SER A 5 14.05 -18.58 -6.28
CA SER A 5 12.83 -17.90 -5.81
C SER A 5 12.27 -18.54 -4.53
N LYS A 6 12.25 -19.87 -4.45
CA LYS A 6 11.85 -20.59 -3.23
C LYS A 6 12.78 -20.29 -2.05
N ILE A 7 14.10 -20.27 -2.28
CA ILE A 7 15.09 -19.94 -1.26
C ILE A 7 14.90 -18.50 -0.77
N VAL A 8 14.73 -17.53 -1.67
CA VAL A 8 14.49 -16.13 -1.30
C VAL A 8 13.21 -15.99 -0.46
N ARG A 9 12.12 -16.64 -0.87
CA ARG A 9 10.84 -16.65 -0.13
C ARG A 9 11.01 -17.23 1.28
N GLU A 10 11.75 -18.32 1.41
CA GLU A 10 12.04 -18.95 2.71
C GLU A 10 12.90 -18.06 3.61
N ILE A 11 13.93 -17.40 3.05
CA ILE A 11 14.79 -16.46 3.80
C ILE A 11 13.94 -15.31 4.36
N TRP A 12 13.06 -14.74 3.53
CA TRP A 12 12.16 -13.67 3.97
C TRP A 12 11.18 -14.14 5.04
N ALA A 13 10.59 -15.32 4.90
CA ALA A 13 9.71 -15.88 5.93
C ALA A 13 10.43 -15.99 7.29
N ARG A 14 11.63 -16.58 7.31
CA ARG A 14 12.43 -16.71 8.54
C ARG A 14 12.84 -15.37 9.14
N LEU A 15 13.18 -14.40 8.29
CA LEU A 15 13.51 -13.05 8.73
C LEU A 15 12.32 -12.37 9.41
N LEU A 16 11.12 -12.54 8.85
CA LEU A 16 9.88 -12.01 9.43
C LEU A 16 9.54 -12.70 10.75
N ASP A 17 9.59 -14.04 10.81
CA ASP A 17 9.35 -14.80 12.04
C ASP A 17 10.28 -14.34 13.17
N GLN A 18 11.57 -14.14 12.85
CA GLN A 18 12.55 -13.65 13.81
C GLN A 18 12.24 -12.23 14.28
N ALA A 19 11.85 -11.32 13.38
CA ALA A 19 11.52 -9.95 13.72
C ALA A 19 10.25 -9.87 14.58
N LEU A 20 9.20 -10.63 14.21
CA LEU A 20 7.96 -10.76 14.96
C LEU A 20 8.21 -11.27 16.38
N THR A 21 9.06 -12.29 16.53
CA THR A 21 9.42 -12.85 17.84
C THR A 21 10.17 -11.85 18.72
N ARG A 22 11.00 -10.97 18.12
CA ARG A 22 11.85 -10.03 18.86
C ARG A 22 11.14 -8.74 19.28
N GLY A 23 10.31 -8.19 18.40
CA GLY A 23 9.73 -6.86 18.60
C GLY A 23 8.39 -6.66 17.90
N GLY A 24 7.77 -7.75 17.46
CA GLY A 24 6.44 -7.74 16.90
C GLY A 24 6.29 -7.15 15.51
N VAL A 25 5.07 -6.77 15.18
CA VAL A 25 4.70 -6.27 13.85
C VAL A 25 5.43 -4.96 13.57
N ALA A 26 5.58 -4.09 14.58
CA ALA A 26 6.36 -2.87 14.46
C ALA A 26 7.82 -3.15 14.04
N GLU A 27 8.51 -4.09 14.68
CA GLU A 27 9.88 -4.45 14.31
C GLU A 27 9.95 -5.14 12.94
N ALA A 28 9.02 -6.06 12.65
CA ALA A 28 8.94 -6.71 11.34
C ALA A 28 8.74 -5.69 10.21
N CYS A 29 7.87 -4.69 10.41
CA CYS A 29 7.67 -3.57 9.49
C CYS A 29 8.95 -2.73 9.31
N SER A 30 9.68 -2.46 10.39
CA SER A 30 10.97 -1.76 10.37
C SER A 30 12.03 -2.52 9.57
N VAL A 31 12.13 -3.83 9.78
CA VAL A 31 13.06 -4.71 9.05
C VAL A 31 12.72 -4.75 7.56
N VAL A 32 11.44 -4.91 7.21
CA VAL A 32 10.99 -4.94 5.81
C VAL A 32 11.32 -3.64 5.09
N ARG A 33 11.05 -2.50 5.71
CA ARG A 33 11.43 -1.19 5.15
C ARG A 33 12.94 -1.09 4.94
N ARG A 34 13.74 -1.47 5.95
CA ARG A 34 15.20 -1.34 5.95
C ARG A 34 15.90 -2.26 4.95
N VAL A 35 15.42 -3.49 4.81
CA VAL A 35 16.01 -4.49 3.89
C VAL A 35 15.46 -4.28 2.49
N GLY A 36 14.14 -4.12 2.35
CA GLY A 36 13.47 -3.99 1.05
C GLY A 36 13.89 -2.75 0.27
N SER A 37 14.09 -1.61 0.94
CA SER A 37 14.54 -0.36 0.28
C SER A 37 15.92 -0.46 -0.39
N LYS A 38 16.74 -1.45 -0.01
CA LYS A 38 18.05 -1.71 -0.65
C LYS A 38 17.94 -2.56 -1.91
N LEU A 39 16.78 -3.19 -2.13
CA LEU A 39 16.51 -4.03 -3.28
C LEU A 39 15.81 -3.19 -4.37
N ASP A 40 15.88 -3.66 -5.61
CA ASP A 40 15.08 -3.08 -6.68
C ASP A 40 13.68 -3.70 -6.65
N PRO A 41 12.60 -2.93 -6.40
CA PRO A 41 11.24 -3.45 -6.47
C PRO A 41 10.83 -3.92 -7.87
N ALA A 42 11.52 -3.49 -8.94
CA ALA A 42 11.31 -4.00 -10.29
C ALA A 42 11.94 -5.38 -10.50
N ASP A 43 12.95 -5.74 -9.70
CA ASP A 43 13.55 -7.07 -9.67
C ASP A 43 12.77 -7.97 -8.71
N GLY A 44 11.62 -8.46 -9.19
CA GLY A 44 10.70 -9.34 -8.45
C GLY A 44 11.33 -10.66 -7.96
N ALA A 45 12.57 -10.97 -8.34
CA ALA A 45 13.33 -12.10 -7.82
C ALA A 45 13.85 -11.87 -6.39
N CYS A 46 14.10 -10.61 -6.00
CA CYS A 46 14.75 -10.27 -4.73
C CYS A 46 13.76 -9.91 -3.61
N LEU A 47 12.59 -9.34 -3.96
CA LEU A 47 11.59 -8.88 -3.01
C LEU A 47 10.25 -9.62 -3.23
N PRO A 48 10.00 -10.75 -2.54
CA PRO A 48 8.75 -11.51 -2.65
C PRO A 48 7.62 -10.80 -1.89
N LEU A 49 7.13 -9.69 -2.45
CA LEU A 49 6.14 -8.81 -1.84
C LEU A 49 4.85 -9.55 -1.44
N ASP A 50 4.46 -10.58 -2.20
CA ASP A 50 3.29 -11.40 -1.91
C ASP A 50 3.40 -12.17 -0.59
N ILE A 51 4.57 -12.79 -0.34
CA ILE A 51 4.85 -13.49 0.92
C ILE A 51 4.96 -12.50 2.07
N ILE A 52 5.70 -11.41 1.87
CA ILE A 52 5.93 -10.41 2.92
C ILE A 52 4.60 -9.77 3.33
N CYS A 53 3.80 -9.32 2.36
CA CYS A 53 2.49 -8.70 2.59
C CYS A 53 1.57 -9.66 3.34
N LEU A 54 1.36 -10.87 2.83
CA LEU A 54 0.44 -11.82 3.46
C LEU A 54 0.88 -12.21 4.88
N HIS A 55 2.17 -12.41 5.09
CA HIS A 55 2.71 -12.83 6.38
C HIS A 55 2.53 -11.72 7.43
N LEU A 56 2.90 -10.48 7.09
CA LEU A 56 2.72 -9.34 7.99
C LEU A 56 1.24 -9.08 8.29
N GLU A 57 0.36 -9.14 7.29
CA GLU A 57 -1.07 -8.86 7.49
C GLU A 57 -1.76 -9.89 8.36
N LYS A 58 -1.37 -11.17 8.24
CA LYS A 58 -1.82 -12.23 9.15
C LYS A 58 -1.33 -12.00 10.57
N ALA A 59 -0.03 -11.81 10.75
CA ALA A 59 0.55 -11.56 12.07
C ALA A 59 -0.05 -10.32 12.75
N ALA A 60 -0.27 -9.27 11.97
CA ALA A 60 -0.88 -8.02 12.42
C ALA A 60 -2.35 -8.19 12.81
N LEU A 61 -3.13 -8.97 12.05
CA LEU A 61 -4.49 -9.31 12.42
C LEU A 61 -4.53 -10.15 13.70
N ASP A 62 -3.68 -11.18 13.80
CA ASP A 62 -3.67 -12.11 14.92
C ASP A 62 -3.33 -11.39 16.23
N ARG A 63 -2.28 -10.54 16.22
CA ARG A 63 -1.86 -9.78 17.40
C ARG A 63 -2.82 -8.67 17.81
N LEU A 64 -3.44 -8.00 16.83
CA LEU A 64 -4.48 -7.03 17.12
C LEU A 64 -5.71 -7.71 17.75
N SER A 65 -6.10 -8.88 17.23
CA SER A 65 -7.26 -9.63 17.70
C SER A 65 -7.04 -10.28 19.07
N SER A 66 -5.80 -10.69 19.37
CA SER A 66 -5.41 -11.21 20.69
C SER A 66 -5.18 -10.10 21.73
N GLY A 67 -5.02 -8.84 21.29
CA GLY A 67 -4.68 -7.72 22.16
C GLY A 67 -3.21 -7.70 22.58
N GLU A 68 -2.35 -8.51 21.95
CA GLU A 68 -0.92 -8.59 22.25
C GLU A 68 -0.15 -7.35 21.78
N GLU A 69 -0.59 -6.74 20.67
CA GLU A 69 0.05 -5.57 20.08
C GLU A 69 -0.99 -4.61 19.51
N LEU A 70 -0.81 -3.30 19.77
CA LEU A 70 -1.60 -2.26 19.13
C LEU A 70 -1.05 -2.01 17.73
N VAL A 71 -1.63 -2.69 16.74
CA VAL A 71 -1.22 -2.55 15.34
C VAL A 71 -2.19 -1.65 14.59
N GLY A 72 -1.65 -0.57 14.01
CA GLY A 72 -2.40 0.35 13.16
C GLY A 72 -2.76 -0.24 11.80
N ASP A 73 -3.79 0.34 11.19
CA ASP A 73 -4.27 -0.02 9.85
C ASP A 73 -3.25 0.34 8.74
N GLU A 74 -2.34 1.26 9.02
CA GLU A 74 -1.42 1.83 8.03
C GLU A 74 0.01 1.29 8.17
N ASP A 75 0.31 0.54 9.24
CA ASP A 75 1.69 0.17 9.59
C ASP A 75 2.33 -0.73 8.52
N VAL A 76 1.61 -1.79 8.11
CA VAL A 76 2.07 -2.73 7.09
C VAL A 76 2.13 -2.05 5.72
N ALA A 77 1.09 -1.29 5.36
CA ALA A 77 1.05 -0.51 4.11
C ALA A 77 2.26 0.42 3.97
N ARG A 78 2.57 1.21 5.00
CA ARG A 78 3.73 2.12 5.00
C ARG A 78 5.06 1.39 4.97
N ALA A 79 5.15 0.23 5.61
CA ALA A 79 6.36 -0.58 5.56
C ALA A 79 6.63 -1.10 4.14
N LEU A 80 5.59 -1.59 3.45
CA LEU A 80 5.67 -2.06 2.08
C LEU A 80 5.96 -0.92 1.09
N LEU A 81 5.30 0.23 1.23
CA LEU A 81 5.62 1.42 0.44
C LEU A 81 7.09 1.84 0.65
N GLY A 82 7.55 1.86 1.89
CA GLY A 82 8.95 2.17 2.19
C GLY A 82 9.94 1.15 1.61
N ALA A 83 9.59 -0.14 1.61
CA ALA A 83 10.37 -1.18 0.95
C ALA A 83 10.41 -0.99 -0.58
N CYS A 84 9.32 -0.52 -1.18
CA CYS A 84 9.21 -0.20 -2.61
C CYS A 84 9.62 1.24 -2.96
N LYS A 85 10.35 1.94 -2.09
CA LYS A 85 10.84 3.32 -2.32
C LYS A 85 9.72 4.32 -2.66
N GLY A 86 8.54 4.11 -2.09
CA GLY A 86 7.35 4.94 -2.29
C GLY A 86 6.58 4.64 -3.57
N LEU A 87 6.92 3.59 -4.33
CA LEU A 87 6.15 3.17 -5.51
C LEU A 87 4.87 2.44 -5.08
N PRO A 88 3.67 2.98 -5.34
CA PRO A 88 2.43 2.37 -4.91
C PRO A 88 2.01 1.20 -5.81
N GLU A 89 2.33 1.22 -7.10
CA GLU A 89 1.84 0.21 -8.06
C GLU A 89 2.30 -1.23 -7.74
N PRO A 90 3.59 -1.50 -7.45
CA PRO A 90 4.02 -2.86 -7.11
C PRO A 90 3.32 -3.39 -5.86
N VAL A 91 3.07 -2.52 -4.88
CA VAL A 91 2.40 -2.86 -3.64
C VAL A 91 0.92 -3.15 -3.88
N LEU A 92 0.22 -2.26 -4.62
CA LEU A 92 -1.19 -2.43 -4.95
C LEU A 92 -1.45 -3.69 -5.79
N ALA A 93 -0.56 -4.04 -6.73
CA ALA A 93 -0.67 -5.24 -7.53
C ALA A 93 -0.72 -6.52 -6.66
N VAL A 94 0.07 -6.54 -5.58
CA VAL A 94 0.06 -7.66 -4.62
C VAL A 94 -1.22 -7.69 -3.81
N TYR A 95 -1.70 -6.55 -3.30
CA TYR A 95 -2.99 -6.50 -2.61
C TYR A 95 -4.14 -6.96 -3.53
N ASP A 96 -4.11 -6.57 -4.80
CA ASP A 96 -5.08 -7.01 -5.80
C ASP A 96 -5.05 -8.52 -6.01
N GLN A 97 -3.87 -9.11 -6.12
CA GLN A 97 -3.72 -10.56 -6.23
C GLN A 97 -4.25 -11.29 -4.98
N LEU A 98 -3.93 -10.77 -3.79
CA LEU A 98 -4.38 -11.37 -2.52
C LEU A 98 -5.89 -11.25 -2.33
N LEU A 99 -6.49 -10.10 -2.65
CA LEU A 99 -7.94 -9.87 -2.55
C LEU A 99 -8.73 -10.69 -3.57
N SER A 100 -8.17 -10.88 -4.77
CA SER A 100 -8.79 -11.69 -5.83
C SER A 100 -8.70 -13.19 -5.56
N ASN A 101 -7.70 -13.64 -4.80
CA ASN A 101 -7.50 -15.06 -4.50
C ASN A 101 -8.13 -15.48 -3.16
N GLY A 102 -9.38 -15.93 -3.22
CA GLY A 102 -10.12 -16.43 -2.06
C GLY A 102 -9.50 -17.63 -1.35
N ALA A 103 -8.60 -18.38 -2.00
CA ALA A 103 -7.90 -19.51 -1.36
C ALA A 103 -6.77 -19.04 -0.43
N ILE A 104 -6.19 -17.87 -0.69
CA ILE A 104 -5.06 -17.32 0.10
C ILE A 104 -5.56 -16.52 1.31
N VAL A 105 -6.69 -15.81 1.14
CA VAL A 105 -7.30 -14.97 2.16
C VAL A 105 -8.65 -15.57 2.58
N PRO A 106 -8.65 -16.56 3.48
CA PRO A 106 -9.86 -17.30 3.82
C PRO A 106 -10.82 -16.51 4.73
N SER A 107 -10.32 -15.57 5.55
CA SER A 107 -11.15 -14.86 6.53
C SER A 107 -11.59 -13.48 6.04
N LEU A 108 -12.86 -13.15 6.32
CA LEU A 108 -13.42 -11.82 5.99
C LEU A 108 -12.69 -10.70 6.76
N ASN A 109 -12.24 -10.97 7.98
CA ASN A 109 -11.46 -10.00 8.77
C ASN A 109 -10.10 -9.71 8.14
N LEU A 110 -9.43 -10.71 7.56
CA LEU A 110 -8.18 -10.48 6.83
C LEU A 110 -8.46 -9.67 5.55
N LYS A 111 -9.54 -9.97 4.81
CA LYS A 111 -9.95 -9.13 3.67
C LYS A 111 -10.20 -7.68 4.07
N LEU A 112 -10.89 -7.44 5.18
CA LEU A 112 -11.13 -6.09 5.67
C LEU A 112 -9.84 -5.37 6.07
N ARG A 113 -8.89 -6.08 6.70
CA ARG A 113 -7.57 -5.55 7.04
C ARG A 113 -6.78 -5.17 5.79
N LEU A 114 -6.74 -6.05 4.79
CA LEU A 114 -6.11 -5.74 3.50
C LEU A 114 -6.71 -4.48 2.85
N LEU A 115 -8.03 -4.32 2.90
CA LEU A 115 -8.71 -3.13 2.37
C LEU A 115 -8.35 -1.85 3.15
N ARG A 116 -8.11 -1.94 4.47
CA ARG A 116 -7.61 -0.82 5.28
C ARG A 116 -6.19 -0.42 4.87
N SER A 117 -5.30 -1.40 4.66
CA SER A 117 -3.96 -1.15 4.15
C SER A 117 -3.97 -0.54 2.74
N VAL A 118 -4.82 -1.04 1.85
CA VAL A 118 -5.04 -0.47 0.51
C VAL A 118 -5.51 0.99 0.59
N LEU A 119 -6.47 1.29 1.47
CA LEU A 119 -6.91 2.67 1.70
C LEU A 119 -5.75 3.57 2.14
N ALA A 120 -4.88 3.09 3.03
CA ALA A 120 -3.70 3.83 3.46
C ALA A 120 -2.76 4.14 2.29
N ILE A 121 -2.52 3.15 1.40
CA ILE A 121 -1.70 3.33 0.20
C ILE A 121 -2.31 4.36 -0.75
N LEU A 122 -3.61 4.27 -1.03
CA LEU A 122 -4.27 5.22 -1.93
C LEU A 122 -4.33 6.63 -1.34
N ARG A 123 -4.44 6.78 -0.02
CA ARG A 123 -4.35 8.08 0.66
C ARG A 123 -2.96 8.70 0.52
N GLU A 124 -1.91 7.91 0.74
CA GLU A 124 -0.53 8.37 0.59
C GLU A 124 -0.25 8.76 -0.87
N TRP A 125 -0.67 7.94 -1.83
CA TRP A 125 -0.54 8.24 -3.25
C TRP A 125 -1.37 9.46 -3.68
N GLY A 126 -2.61 9.59 -3.20
CA GLY A 126 -3.43 10.76 -3.46
C GLY A 126 -2.81 12.05 -2.94
N MET A 127 -2.23 11.99 -1.73
CA MET A 127 -1.53 13.14 -1.14
C MET A 127 -0.28 13.54 -1.92
N THR A 128 0.50 12.62 -2.48
CA THR A 128 1.67 13.00 -3.30
C THR A 128 1.25 13.70 -4.59
N VAL A 129 0.15 13.26 -5.20
CA VAL A 129 -0.40 13.90 -6.41
C VAL A 129 -0.96 15.29 -6.12
N ILE A 130 -1.68 15.46 -5.01
CA ILE A 130 -2.18 16.77 -4.56
C ILE A 130 -1.02 17.69 -4.17
N ALA A 131 -0.02 17.18 -3.44
CA ALA A 131 1.16 17.96 -3.04
C ALA A 131 1.98 18.42 -4.25
N HIS A 132 2.11 17.58 -5.28
CA HIS A 132 2.76 17.97 -6.54
C HIS A 132 2.00 19.12 -7.23
N LYS A 133 0.67 19.20 -7.08
CA LYS A 133 -0.12 20.34 -7.57
C LYS A 133 0.18 21.60 -6.75
N LEU A 134 0.20 21.51 -5.42
CA LEU A 134 0.38 22.66 -4.52
C LEU A 134 1.83 23.19 -4.47
N GLY A 135 2.82 22.32 -4.61
CA GLY A 135 4.25 22.68 -4.63
C GLY A 135 4.68 23.49 -5.85
N THR A 136 3.81 23.68 -6.84
CA THR A 136 4.07 24.54 -8.01
C THR A 136 3.67 26.00 -7.80
N THR A 137 3.12 26.39 -6.63
CA THR A 137 2.46 27.70 -6.47
C THR A 137 3.09 28.70 -5.49
N THR A 138 4.32 28.50 -4.98
CA THR A 138 4.97 29.54 -4.13
C THR A 138 6.47 29.71 -4.35
N ALA A 139 6.80 30.80 -5.08
CA ALA A 139 7.96 31.70 -4.96
C ALA A 139 9.40 31.23 -5.25
N GLY A 140 9.90 31.65 -6.44
CA GLY A 140 11.32 31.90 -6.78
C GLY A 140 12.13 30.67 -7.25
N ALA A 141 12.94 30.67 -8.31
CA ALA A 141 13.45 31.69 -9.21
C ALA A 141 13.85 31.04 -10.54
N SER A 142 13.87 31.86 -11.58
CA SER A 142 14.10 31.62 -13.00
C SER A 142 15.48 31.07 -13.41
N PHE A 143 15.48 30.18 -14.41
CA PHE A 143 16.40 30.27 -15.56
C PHE A 143 15.65 29.82 -16.81
N PHE A 144 15.38 30.78 -17.71
CA PHE A 144 14.84 30.52 -19.03
C PHE A 144 15.98 30.05 -19.93
N LEU A 145 15.87 28.87 -20.53
CA LEU A 145 16.18 28.66 -21.94
C LEU A 145 15.70 27.27 -22.37
N ASP A 146 14.77 27.30 -23.32
CA ASP A 146 14.41 26.22 -24.24
C ASP A 146 13.49 25.09 -23.73
N GLY A 147 12.34 24.95 -24.38
CA GLY A 147 11.43 23.81 -24.23
C GLY A 147 10.10 24.09 -23.53
N THR A 148 9.10 24.56 -24.28
CA THR A 148 7.66 24.57 -23.94
C THR A 148 7.04 23.16 -23.83
N PHE A 149 7.81 22.18 -23.36
CA PHE A 149 7.45 20.77 -23.20
C PHE A 149 7.71 20.35 -21.73
N SER A 150 6.82 20.68 -20.80
CA SER A 150 6.87 20.07 -19.45
C SER A 150 5.60 20.29 -18.62
N LEU A 151 4.97 21.46 -18.73
CA LEU A 151 3.82 21.80 -17.87
C LEU A 151 2.55 21.00 -18.22
N ASN A 152 2.18 20.95 -19.50
CA ASN A 152 0.98 20.25 -19.96
C ASN A 152 1.09 18.72 -19.80
N GLN A 153 2.29 18.15 -20.00
CA GLN A 153 2.52 16.71 -19.84
C GLN A 153 2.44 16.29 -18.37
N THR A 154 3.04 17.06 -17.46
CA THR A 154 2.99 16.78 -16.02
C THR A 154 1.56 16.93 -15.48
N TRP A 155 0.81 17.92 -15.98
CA TRP A 155 -0.60 18.09 -15.64
C TRP A 155 -1.48 16.94 -16.16
N SER A 156 -1.29 16.50 -17.41
CA SER A 156 -2.04 15.37 -17.98
C SER A 156 -1.69 14.04 -17.31
N LEU A 157 -0.42 13.83 -16.95
CA LEU A 157 0.04 12.66 -16.19
C LEU A 157 -0.60 12.64 -14.79
N ASN A 158 -0.60 13.77 -14.09
CA ASN A 158 -1.22 13.89 -12.77
C ASN A 158 -2.74 13.75 -12.82
N GLN A 159 -3.41 14.16 -13.92
CA GLN A 159 -4.82 13.88 -14.11
C GLN A 159 -5.05 12.37 -14.32
N GLY A 160 -4.28 11.72 -15.19
CA GLY A 160 -4.41 10.28 -15.42
C GLY A 160 -4.14 9.44 -14.17
N VAL A 161 -3.19 9.84 -13.33
CA VAL A 161 -2.95 9.21 -12.03
C VAL A 161 -4.11 9.44 -11.07
N ARG A 162 -4.69 10.65 -11.00
CA ARG A 162 -5.90 10.92 -10.20
C ARG A 162 -7.07 10.04 -10.63
N ASP A 163 -7.34 9.97 -11.92
CA ASP A 163 -8.42 9.15 -12.47
C ASP A 163 -8.21 7.66 -12.14
N LYS A 164 -6.96 7.18 -12.17
CA LYS A 164 -6.58 5.83 -11.75
C LYS A 164 -6.83 5.61 -10.25
N ILE A 165 -6.43 6.54 -9.39
CA ILE A 165 -6.68 6.44 -7.94
C ILE A 165 -8.19 6.42 -7.66
N SER A 166 -8.97 7.30 -8.29
CA SER A 166 -10.43 7.34 -8.13
C SER A 166 -11.10 6.05 -8.63
N SER A 167 -10.66 5.50 -9.76
CA SER A 167 -11.14 4.22 -10.27
C SER A 167 -10.84 3.06 -9.31
N LEU A 168 -9.63 3.03 -8.74
CA LEU A 168 -9.24 2.05 -7.72
C LEU A 168 -10.08 2.19 -6.45
N ALA A 169 -10.24 3.41 -5.93
CA ALA A 169 -11.05 3.67 -4.74
C ALA A 169 -12.48 3.17 -4.92
N ASN A 170 -13.11 3.45 -6.07
CA ASN A 170 -14.44 2.97 -6.41
C ASN A 170 -14.54 1.44 -6.44
N ARG A 171 -13.56 0.77 -7.04
CA ARG A 171 -13.49 -0.69 -7.07
C ARG A 171 -13.39 -1.27 -5.65
N TYR A 172 -12.51 -0.72 -4.82
CA TYR A 172 -12.36 -1.20 -3.44
C TYR A 172 -13.57 -0.89 -2.56
N MET A 173 -14.28 0.23 -2.79
CA MET A 173 -15.58 0.49 -2.14
C MET A 173 -16.61 -0.61 -2.45
N ALA A 174 -16.65 -1.08 -3.69
CA ALA A 174 -17.51 -2.20 -4.06
C ALA A 174 -17.09 -3.50 -3.34
N GLU A 175 -15.79 -3.76 -3.19
CA GLU A 175 -15.29 -4.90 -2.41
C GLU A 175 -15.64 -4.80 -0.92
N VAL A 176 -15.51 -3.63 -0.30
CA VAL A 176 -15.92 -3.40 1.10
C VAL A 176 -17.42 -3.70 1.28
N ARG A 177 -18.27 -3.27 0.34
CA ARG A 177 -19.72 -3.54 0.38
C ARG A 177 -20.08 -5.02 0.21
N ARG A 178 -19.23 -5.79 -0.48
CA ARG A 178 -19.42 -7.24 -0.66
C ARG A 178 -19.05 -8.05 0.57
N LEU A 179 -18.31 -7.48 1.52
CA LEU A 179 -18.00 -8.16 2.77
C LEU A 179 -19.25 -8.29 3.64
N SER A 180 -19.62 -9.54 3.96
CA SER A 180 -20.70 -9.86 4.89
C SER A 180 -20.29 -9.67 6.36
N LEU A 181 -19.67 -8.53 6.68
CA LEU A 181 -19.24 -8.16 8.02
C LEU A 181 -20.18 -7.12 8.65
N PRO A 182 -20.18 -6.98 9.99
CA PRO A 182 -20.92 -5.95 10.70
C PRO A 182 -20.60 -4.53 10.18
N LYS A 183 -21.64 -3.71 9.99
CA LYS A 183 -21.50 -2.35 9.43
C LYS A 183 -20.56 -1.46 10.23
N ASN A 184 -20.53 -1.59 11.55
CA ASN A 184 -19.62 -0.83 12.42
C ASN A 184 -18.14 -1.02 12.08
N GLN A 185 -17.76 -2.16 11.48
CA GLN A 185 -16.38 -2.46 11.10
C GLN A 185 -16.04 -2.00 9.69
N THR A 186 -17.02 -2.07 8.76
CA THR A 186 -16.83 -1.78 7.34
C THR A 186 -17.11 -0.33 6.97
N GLU A 187 -17.97 0.36 7.72
CA GLU A 187 -18.40 1.73 7.42
C GLU A 187 -17.24 2.73 7.44
N ASN A 188 -16.34 2.64 8.42
CA ASN A 188 -15.17 3.53 8.49
C ASN A 188 -14.25 3.37 7.28
N VAL A 189 -14.09 2.15 6.78
CA VAL A 189 -13.25 1.84 5.61
C VAL A 189 -13.93 2.35 4.34
N TYR A 190 -15.21 2.08 4.18
CA TYR A 190 -16.01 2.57 3.06
C TYR A 190 -16.00 4.11 3.00
N ARG A 191 -16.28 4.77 4.13
CA ARG A 191 -16.24 6.23 4.25
C ARG A 191 -14.85 6.78 3.94
N GLY A 192 -13.80 6.11 4.38
CA GLY A 192 -12.44 6.53 4.11
C GLY A 192 -12.07 6.55 2.61
N PHE A 193 -12.57 5.59 1.82
CA PHE A 193 -12.41 5.62 0.37
C PHE A 193 -13.23 6.75 -0.28
N GLN A 194 -14.45 6.98 0.21
CA GLN A 194 -15.30 8.07 -0.28
C GLN A 194 -14.65 9.45 -0.02
N GLU A 195 -14.14 9.68 1.19
CA GLU A 195 -13.41 10.91 1.54
C GLU A 195 -12.17 11.13 0.67
N LEU A 196 -11.48 10.06 0.27
CA LEU A 196 -10.35 10.14 -0.63
C LEU A 196 -10.80 10.59 -2.03
N GLU A 197 -11.86 9.99 -2.56
CA GLU A 197 -12.42 10.38 -3.86
C GLU A 197 -12.87 11.84 -3.86
N GLU A 198 -13.59 12.27 -2.82
CA GLU A 198 -14.02 13.65 -2.65
C GLU A 198 -12.82 14.62 -2.64
N LYS A 199 -11.76 14.30 -1.88
CA LYS A 199 -10.54 15.10 -1.84
C LYS A 199 -9.82 15.21 -3.18
N LEU A 200 -9.86 14.17 -4.01
CA LEU A 200 -9.25 14.17 -5.34
C LEU A 200 -10.07 14.99 -6.35
N LEU A 201 -11.38 15.09 -6.16
CA LEU A 201 -12.28 15.91 -6.99
C LEU A 201 -12.21 17.40 -6.65
N THR A 202 -12.08 17.74 -5.36
CA THR A 202 -12.04 19.14 -4.90
C THR A 202 -10.70 19.82 -5.10
N ASN A 203 -9.60 19.06 -5.27
CA ASN A 203 -8.23 19.59 -5.37
C ASN A 203 -7.65 19.59 -6.76
#